data_AF-A0A7V4GCJ1-F1
#
_entry.id   AF-A0A7V4GCJ1-F1
#
_cell.length_a   1.000
_cell.length_b   1.000
_cell.length_c   1.000
_cell.angle_alpha   90.00
_cell.angle_beta   90.00
_cell.angle_gamma   90.00
#
_symmetry.space_group_name_H-M   'P 1'
#
loop_
_entity.id
_entity.type
_entity.pdbx_description
1 polymer ?
#
loop_
_entity_poly.entity_id
_entity_poly.type
_entity_poly.pdbx_seq_one_letter_code
_entity_poly.pdbx_strand_id
1 'polypeptide(L)'
;MRRFPPLRCAAGGLAALLAAGCTLEIHEVAPPSDSRTPDSGPDGDCSDGGLWCDGACIDPATSPDHCGACGVACGTHGDCVLGACVCDPGYAWCPGGCTKLDSDRANCGACGAACAVGQTCRRGACQ
;
A
#
# COMPACT_ATOMS: atom_id res chain seq x y z
N MET A 1 1.64 25.00 45.24
CA MET A 1 0.19 25.04 45.55
C MET A 1 -0.57 24.49 44.35
N ARG A 2 -0.71 23.16 44.26
CA ARG A 2 -1.31 22.49 43.08
C ARG A 2 -2.82 22.36 43.30
N ARG A 3 -3.62 22.94 42.39
CA ARG A 3 -5.07 22.80 42.34
C ARG A 3 -5.41 21.37 41.89
N PHE A 4 -6.19 20.65 42.69
CA PHE A 4 -6.79 19.36 42.35
C PHE A 4 -8.17 19.56 41.70
N PRO A 5 -8.54 18.82 40.63
CA PRO A 5 -9.90 18.80 40.09
C PRO A 5 -10.86 17.98 41.00
N PRO A 6 -12.20 18.18 40.89
CA PRO A 6 -13.17 17.58 41.80
C PRO A 6 -13.38 16.08 41.53
N LEU A 7 -13.13 15.25 42.55
CA LEU A 7 -13.42 13.81 42.57
C LEU A 7 -14.94 13.58 42.53
N ARG A 8 -15.43 12.84 41.53
CA ARG A 8 -16.79 12.27 41.53
C ARG A 8 -16.70 10.81 41.99
N CYS A 9 -17.24 10.51 43.17
CA CYS A 9 -17.46 9.15 43.66
C CYS A 9 -18.79 8.63 43.08
N ALA A 10 -18.76 7.51 42.35
CA ALA A 10 -19.98 6.81 41.96
C ALA A 10 -20.47 5.93 43.13
N ALA A 11 -21.72 6.12 43.54
CA ALA A 11 -22.38 5.31 44.56
C ALA A 11 -22.76 3.95 43.97
N GLY A 12 -21.87 2.96 44.08
CA GLY A 12 -22.19 1.55 43.89
C GLY A 12 -22.98 1.02 45.09
N GLY A 13 -24.08 0.33 44.79
CA GLY A 13 -25.08 -0.15 45.74
C GLY A 13 -24.55 -1.09 46.82
N LEU A 14 -25.25 -1.04 47.95
CA LEU A 14 -24.98 -1.71 49.23
C LEU A 14 -24.95 -3.25 49.13
N ALA A 15 -23.78 -3.87 49.28
CA ALA A 15 -23.62 -5.14 49.99
C ALA A 15 -22.14 -5.48 50.29
N ALA A 16 -21.89 -5.85 51.55
CA ALA A 16 -20.76 -6.66 52.06
C ALA A 16 -19.38 -5.98 52.31
N LEU A 17 -19.29 -5.40 53.51
CA LEU A 17 -18.23 -5.52 54.54
C LEU A 17 -16.79 -5.95 54.17
N LEU A 18 -15.85 -5.04 54.49
CA LEU A 18 -14.49 -5.25 55.03
C LEU A 18 -13.37 -5.73 54.08
N ALA A 19 -12.89 -4.83 53.22
CA ALA A 19 -11.46 -4.67 52.98
C ALA A 19 -11.16 -3.24 52.53
N ALA A 20 -10.29 -2.54 53.26
CA ALA A 20 -9.73 -1.26 52.84
C ALA A 20 -8.79 -1.51 51.65
N GLY A 21 -9.27 -1.18 50.46
CA GLY A 21 -8.46 -1.20 49.24
C GLY A 21 -9.11 -0.30 48.21
N CYS A 22 -8.58 0.91 48.04
CA CYS A 22 -8.68 1.58 46.75
C CYS A 22 -7.91 0.71 45.76
N THR A 23 -8.58 -0.19 45.05
CA THR A 23 -8.00 -0.74 43.83
C THR A 23 -7.92 0.41 42.85
N LEU A 24 -6.71 0.93 42.75
CA LEU A 24 -6.20 1.78 41.71
C LEU A 24 -6.66 1.21 40.35
N GLU A 25 -7.75 1.74 39.79
CA GLU A 25 -8.04 1.58 38.38
C GLU A 25 -6.96 2.37 37.65
N ILE A 26 -5.87 1.67 37.35
CA ILE A 26 -4.86 2.14 36.43
C ILE A 26 -5.56 2.31 35.09
N HIS A 27 -5.74 3.57 34.72
CA HIS A 27 -5.75 4.14 33.38
C HIS A 27 -6.15 3.18 32.28
N GLU A 28 -7.28 3.47 31.63
CA GLU A 28 -7.58 3.20 30.22
C GLU A 28 -6.35 2.60 29.51
N VAL A 29 -6.20 1.28 29.58
CA VAL A 29 -5.28 0.59 28.71
C VAL A 29 -5.83 0.94 27.35
N ALA A 30 -5.08 1.74 26.58
CA ALA A 30 -5.36 1.96 25.17
C ALA A 30 -5.84 0.62 24.61
N PRO A 31 -6.95 0.59 23.84
CA PRO A 31 -7.48 -0.68 23.36
C PRO A 31 -6.30 -1.52 22.88
N PRO A 32 -6.20 -2.82 23.25
CA PRO A 32 -5.21 -3.66 22.57
C PRO A 32 -5.40 -3.33 21.11
N SER A 33 -4.32 -2.98 20.41
CA SER A 33 -4.33 -2.77 18.97
C SER A 33 -4.95 -4.02 18.37
N ASP A 34 -6.27 -4.01 18.27
CA ASP A 34 -7.10 -5.12 17.84
C ASP A 34 -6.72 -5.16 16.39
N SER A 35 -5.83 -6.09 16.07
CA SER A 35 -5.12 -6.22 14.80
C SER A 35 -6.08 -6.69 13.69
N ARG A 36 -7.31 -6.16 13.71
CA ARG A 36 -8.48 -6.56 12.93
C ARG A 36 -9.11 -5.39 12.18
N THR A 37 -8.59 -4.19 12.33
CA THR A 37 -8.82 -3.10 11.39
C THR A 37 -7.65 -3.08 10.39
N PRO A 38 -7.91 -3.00 9.07
CA PRO A 38 -6.88 -2.62 8.10
C PRO A 38 -6.57 -1.14 8.36
N ASP A 39 -5.80 -0.90 9.42
CA ASP A 39 -5.61 0.41 10.03
C ASP A 39 -4.75 1.27 9.14
N SER A 40 -5.46 2.07 8.35
CA SER A 40 -4.97 3.34 7.86
C SER A 40 -4.69 4.22 9.08
N GLY A 41 -3.44 4.27 9.54
CA GLY A 41 -3.04 5.27 10.52
C GLY A 41 -3.36 6.68 9.99
N PRO A 42 -3.61 7.68 10.86
CA PRO A 42 -3.93 9.05 10.44
C PRO A 42 -2.82 9.72 9.60
N ASP A 43 -1.64 9.10 9.55
CA ASP A 43 -0.45 9.58 8.83
C ASP A 43 -0.22 8.84 7.50
N GLY A 44 -1.07 7.89 7.09
CA GLY A 44 -0.90 7.12 5.85
C GLY A 44 0.28 6.14 5.92
N ASP A 45 0.56 5.60 7.11
CA ASP A 45 1.58 4.56 7.30
C ASP A 45 0.94 3.17 7.27
N CYS A 46 1.57 2.25 6.54
CA CYS A 46 1.10 0.89 6.36
C CYS A 46 2.00 -0.07 7.12
N SER A 47 1.46 -0.71 8.17
CA SER A 47 2.26 -1.41 9.19
C SER A 47 2.99 -2.69 8.75
N ASP A 48 2.91 -3.10 7.49
CA ASP A 48 3.52 -4.34 6.98
C ASP A 48 4.38 -4.13 5.73
N GLY A 49 4.93 -2.92 5.55
CA GLY A 49 5.72 -2.58 4.36
C GLY A 49 4.87 -2.33 3.10
N GLY A 50 3.56 -2.22 3.27
CA GLY A 50 2.66 -1.71 2.24
C GLY A 50 2.90 -0.22 1.94
N LEU A 51 2.32 0.27 0.86
CA LEU A 51 2.30 1.68 0.49
C LEU A 51 0.89 2.23 0.61
N TRP A 52 0.78 3.45 1.12
CA TRP A 52 -0.47 4.19 1.11
C TRP A 52 -0.74 4.76 -0.28
N CYS A 53 -1.54 4.04 -1.07
CA CYS A 53 -1.89 4.41 -2.43
C CYS A 53 -3.42 4.47 -2.56
N ASP A 54 -3.94 5.52 -3.20
CA ASP A 54 -5.38 5.68 -3.50
C ASP A 54 -6.33 5.49 -2.30
N GLY A 55 -5.86 5.86 -1.11
CA GLY A 55 -6.65 5.78 0.13
C GLY A 55 -6.69 4.39 0.77
N ALA A 56 -5.80 3.48 0.38
CA ALA A 56 -5.65 2.16 0.97
C ALA A 56 -4.18 1.77 1.13
N CYS A 57 -3.91 0.83 2.04
CA CYS A 57 -2.62 0.15 2.10
C CYS A 57 -2.56 -0.95 1.05
N ILE A 58 -1.63 -0.82 0.12
CA ILE A 58 -1.42 -1.75 -0.99
C ILE A 58 -0.05 -2.38 -0.84
N ASP A 59 0.05 -3.70 -0.99
CA ASP A 59 1.33 -4.40 -1.03
C ASP A 59 2.03 -4.13 -2.39
N PRO A 60 3.13 -3.35 -2.42
CA PRO A 60 3.82 -3.06 -3.65
C PRO A 60 4.59 -4.27 -4.19
N ALA A 61 4.77 -5.33 -3.41
CA ALA A 61 5.51 -6.52 -3.85
C ALA A 61 4.68 -7.41 -4.78
N THR A 62 3.36 -7.29 -4.74
CA THR A 62 2.42 -8.20 -5.41
C THR A 62 1.31 -7.48 -6.19
N SER A 63 1.08 -6.19 -5.94
CA SER A 63 0.06 -5.43 -6.66
C SER A 63 0.48 -5.09 -8.09
N PRO A 64 -0.24 -5.54 -9.13
CA PRO A 64 0.08 -5.22 -10.52
C PRO A 64 -0.15 -3.75 -10.87
N ASP A 65 -0.96 -3.01 -10.10
CA ASP A 65 -1.26 -1.59 -10.32
C ASP A 65 -0.34 -0.64 -9.50
N HIS A 66 0.39 -1.18 -8.52
CA HIS A 66 1.27 -0.42 -7.61
C HIS A 66 2.61 -1.13 -7.37
N CYS A 67 3.18 -1.73 -8.42
CA CYS A 67 4.33 -2.60 -8.31
C CYS A 67 5.61 -1.84 -7.99
N GLY A 68 6.14 -2.04 -6.78
CA GLY A 68 7.31 -1.34 -6.24
C GLY A 68 7.05 0.11 -5.79
N ALA A 69 6.05 0.79 -6.37
CA ALA A 69 5.63 2.12 -5.97
C ALA A 69 4.16 2.41 -6.35
N CYS A 70 3.53 3.39 -5.69
CA CYS A 70 2.16 3.80 -6.03
C CYS A 70 2.04 4.25 -7.49
N GLY A 71 1.04 3.73 -8.20
CA GLY A 71 0.74 4.08 -9.59
C GLY A 71 1.69 3.48 -10.62
N VAL A 72 2.64 2.64 -10.20
CA VAL A 72 3.47 1.86 -11.12
C VAL A 72 2.70 0.60 -11.52
N ALA A 73 1.93 0.73 -12.60
CA ALA A 73 1.20 -0.39 -13.16
C ALA A 73 2.07 -1.19 -14.13
N CYS A 74 2.03 -2.52 -14.03
CA CYS A 74 2.71 -3.43 -14.97
C CYS A 74 2.01 -3.48 -16.34
N GLY A 75 0.70 -3.22 -16.35
CA GLY A 75 -0.16 -3.27 -17.54
C GLY A 75 -0.66 -4.69 -17.85
N THR A 76 -1.31 -4.86 -18.99
CA THR A 76 -1.99 -6.13 -19.36
C THR A 76 -1.06 -7.30 -19.70
N HIS A 77 0.24 -7.06 -19.83
CA HIS A 77 1.25 -8.04 -20.23
C HIS A 77 2.38 -8.17 -19.22
N GLY A 78 2.10 -7.87 -17.95
CA GLY A 78 3.07 -8.04 -16.88
C GLY A 78 2.43 -8.27 -15.54
N ASP A 79 3.12 -9.06 -14.73
CA ASP A 79 2.77 -9.35 -13.34
C ASP A 79 3.74 -8.63 -12.40
N CYS A 80 3.27 -8.32 -11.19
CA CYS A 80 4.16 -7.82 -10.15
C CYS A 80 4.80 -8.98 -9.39
N VAL A 81 6.12 -9.12 -9.49
CA VAL A 81 6.88 -10.16 -8.82
C VAL A 81 7.95 -9.52 -7.96
N LEU A 82 7.78 -9.61 -6.63
CA LEU A 82 8.70 -9.05 -5.64
C LEU A 82 8.97 -7.55 -5.85
N GLY A 83 7.94 -6.80 -6.23
CA GLY A 83 8.02 -5.35 -6.43
C GLY A 83 8.64 -4.91 -7.75
N ALA A 84 8.81 -5.83 -8.70
CA ALA A 84 9.22 -5.53 -10.06
C ALA A 84 8.21 -6.10 -11.07
N CYS A 85 7.89 -5.30 -12.08
CA CYS A 85 7.07 -5.78 -13.19
C CYS A 85 7.86 -6.79 -14.04
N VAL A 86 7.32 -7.99 -14.15
CA VAL A 86 7.83 -9.06 -15.01
C VAL A 86 6.89 -9.20 -16.18
N CYS A 87 7.40 -8.93 -17.38
CA CYS A 87 6.59 -8.98 -18.59
C CYS A 87 6.45 -10.40 -19.14
N ASP A 88 5.31 -10.65 -19.80
CA ASP A 88 5.06 -11.84 -20.58
C ASP A 88 6.18 -12.10 -21.61
N PRO A 89 6.41 -13.37 -22.00
CA PRO A 89 7.33 -13.68 -23.09
C PRO A 89 7.02 -12.89 -24.37
N GLY A 90 8.04 -12.18 -24.89
CA GLY A 90 7.90 -11.34 -26.08
C GLY A 90 7.53 -9.87 -25.80
N TYR A 91 7.32 -9.50 -24.54
CA TYR A 91 7.16 -8.12 -24.10
C TYR A 91 8.40 -7.66 -23.33
N ALA A 92 8.63 -6.36 -23.30
CA ALA A 92 9.70 -5.74 -22.55
C ALA A 92 9.16 -4.63 -21.64
N TRP A 93 9.80 -4.46 -20.48
CA TRP A 93 9.46 -3.38 -19.56
C TRP A 93 9.90 -2.03 -20.15
N CYS A 94 8.93 -1.19 -20.51
CA CYS A 94 9.16 0.17 -21.01
C CYS A 94 8.49 1.20 -20.11
N PRO A 95 8.83 2.49 -20.24
CA PRO A 95 8.04 3.55 -19.61
C PRO A 95 6.57 3.42 -20.01
N GLY A 96 5.70 3.21 -19.02
CA GLY A 96 4.25 3.02 -19.24
C GLY A 96 3.78 1.57 -19.31
N GLY A 97 4.67 0.57 -19.14
CA GLY A 97 4.28 -0.83 -18.96
C GLY A 97 4.95 -1.81 -19.93
N CYS A 98 4.54 -3.06 -19.84
CA CYS A 98 5.02 -4.13 -20.71
C CYS A 98 4.58 -3.91 -22.17
N THR A 99 5.57 -3.72 -23.05
CA THR A 99 5.38 -3.28 -24.43
C THR A 99 5.95 -4.28 -25.43
N LYS A 100 5.25 -4.48 -26.55
CA LYS A 100 5.64 -5.43 -27.59
C LYS A 100 6.58 -4.79 -28.61
N LEU A 101 7.88 -4.95 -28.39
CA LEU A 101 8.92 -4.29 -29.19
C LEU A 101 8.98 -4.74 -30.66
N ASP A 102 8.36 -5.87 -31.01
CA ASP A 102 8.43 -6.43 -32.36
C ASP A 102 7.43 -5.81 -33.36
N SER A 103 6.48 -5.03 -32.86
CA SER A 103 5.31 -4.56 -33.59
C SER A 103 4.80 -3.19 -33.16
N ASP A 104 5.19 -2.70 -31.98
CA ASP A 104 4.90 -1.33 -31.58
C ASP A 104 5.79 -0.33 -32.32
N ARG A 105 5.16 0.55 -33.11
CA ARG A 105 5.83 1.61 -33.87
C ARG A 105 6.52 2.64 -32.97
N ALA A 106 6.06 2.87 -31.74
CA ALA A 106 6.67 3.83 -30.82
C ALA A 106 7.86 3.25 -30.04
N ASN A 107 8.01 1.92 -30.03
CA ASN A 107 8.98 1.19 -29.21
C ASN A 107 9.65 0.06 -30.03
N CYS A 108 9.96 0.31 -31.30
CA CYS A 108 10.36 -0.74 -32.23
C CYS A 108 11.80 -1.20 -31.97
N GLY A 109 11.96 -2.45 -31.51
CA GLY A 109 13.24 -3.04 -31.14
C GLY A 109 13.80 -2.60 -29.78
N ALA A 110 13.41 -1.44 -29.27
CA ALA A 110 13.73 -0.95 -27.93
C ALA A 110 12.71 0.09 -27.45
N CYS A 111 12.59 0.28 -26.13
CA CYS A 111 11.72 1.29 -25.55
C CYS A 111 12.08 2.70 -26.05
N GLY A 112 11.09 3.46 -26.51
CA GLY A 112 11.25 4.79 -27.08
C GLY A 112 11.87 4.83 -28.48
N ALA A 113 12.20 3.69 -29.09
CA ALA A 113 12.71 3.62 -30.45
C ALA A 113 11.57 3.75 -31.47
N ALA A 114 11.04 4.96 -31.61
CA ALA A 114 9.95 5.24 -32.51
C ALA A 114 10.39 5.20 -33.98
N CYS A 115 9.62 4.54 -34.84
CA CYS A 115 9.85 4.56 -36.28
C CYS A 115 9.49 5.91 -36.91
N ALA A 116 10.18 6.26 -37.99
CA ALA A 116 9.91 7.48 -38.74
C ALA A 116 8.49 7.51 -39.31
N VAL A 117 8.01 8.70 -39.67
CA VAL A 117 6.69 8.86 -40.30
C VAL A 117 6.64 8.02 -41.58
N GLY A 118 5.60 7.20 -41.70
CA GLY A 118 5.40 6.29 -42.83
C GLY A 118 6.03 4.90 -42.67
N GLN A 119 6.88 4.69 -41.67
CA GLN A 119 7.44 3.36 -41.37
C GLN A 119 6.54 2.56 -40.42
N THR A 120 6.64 1.24 -40.56
CA THR A 120 6.00 0.25 -39.68
C THR A 120 7.04 -0.50 -38.87
N CYS A 121 6.67 -0.94 -37.67
CA CYS A 121 7.51 -1.87 -36.92
C CYS A 121 7.21 -3.29 -37.36
N ARG A 122 8.24 -4.00 -37.86
CA ARG A 122 8.14 -5.42 -38.17
C ARG A 122 9.31 -6.18 -37.60
N ARG A 123 9.02 -7.17 -36.75
CA ARG A 123 10.03 -8.05 -36.13
C ARG A 123 11.12 -7.25 -35.40
N GLY A 124 10.74 -6.10 -34.82
CA GLY A 124 11.65 -5.23 -34.07
C GLY A 124 12.50 -4.28 -34.92
N ALA A 125 12.15 -4.09 -36.20
CA ALA A 125 12.81 -3.15 -37.09
C ALA A 125 11.82 -2.23 -37.81
N CYS A 126 12.20 -0.97 -37.95
CA CYS A 126 11.44 0.03 -38.71
C CYS A 126 11.69 -0.14 -40.21
N GLN A 127 10.61 -0.24 -41.00
CA GLN A 127 10.65 -0.41 -42.46
C GLN A 127 9.43 0.19 -43.15
#